data_AF-A0AA97NPI3-F1
#
_entry.id   AF-A0AA97NPI3-F1
#
_cell.length_a   1.000
_cell.length_b   1.000
_cell.length_c   1.000
_cell.angle_alpha   90.00
_cell.angle_beta   90.00
_cell.angle_gamma   90.00
#
_symmetry.space_group_name_H-M   'P 1'
#
loop_
_entity.id
_entity.type
_entity.pdbx_description
1 polymer ?
#
loop_
_entity_poly.entity_id
_entity_poly.type
_entity_poly.pdbx_seq_one_letter_code
_entity_poly.pdbx_strand_id
1 'polypeptide(L)'
;MAAYCEHCDRTFSSDDGLQQHVRDSRAHDPSLNCQTCKRTFSSNGAVEQHLKTSRAHQLQSQTPLDIFFSAFHGFEYNPFESPAKSYARLQKHQGWNRNDAASKGAWNQYQNALKDELQMWYGSTKSLTAWHALCRAIGINPLPPTRTQCKKAVQKMHVNIIDLIEWGRKRETTESSVQTFGTLKELRSYTMDTGKIFRNKHDRKEGNIVLRHLLRRIF
;
A
#
# COMPACT_ATOMS: atom_id res chain seq x y z
N MET A 1 -16.30 -46.63 3.15
CA MET A 1 -16.24 -45.24 2.64
C MET A 1 -14.89 -44.68 3.05
N ALA A 2 -14.16 -44.01 2.15
CA ALA A 2 -12.93 -43.33 2.53
C ALA A 2 -13.29 -42.08 3.34
N ALA A 3 -12.71 -41.92 4.53
CA ALA A 3 -12.95 -40.77 5.40
C ALA A 3 -11.99 -39.64 4.99
N TYR A 4 -12.50 -38.42 4.79
CA TYR A 4 -11.74 -37.29 4.23
C TYR A 4 -11.62 -36.14 5.24
N CYS A 5 -10.45 -35.51 5.28
CA CYS A 5 -10.18 -34.36 6.13
C CYS A 5 -10.41 -33.04 5.38
N GLU A 6 -11.41 -32.27 5.80
CA GLU A 6 -11.75 -30.95 5.22
C GLU A 6 -10.70 -29.86 5.45
N HIS A 7 -9.73 -30.09 6.33
CA HIS A 7 -8.72 -29.11 6.70
C HIS A 7 -7.38 -29.27 5.95
N CYS A 8 -7.08 -30.46 5.41
CA CYS A 8 -5.80 -30.70 4.72
C CYS A 8 -5.85 -31.74 3.59
N ASP A 9 -7.04 -31.99 3.03
CA ASP A 9 -7.28 -32.83 1.85
C ASP A 9 -6.77 -34.28 1.91
N ARG A 10 -6.55 -34.83 3.13
CA ARG A 10 -6.09 -36.21 3.32
C ARG A 10 -7.24 -37.19 3.44
N THR A 11 -7.06 -38.39 2.88
CA THR A 11 -8.01 -39.50 2.97
C THR A 11 -7.49 -40.63 3.85
N PHE A 12 -8.41 -41.25 4.57
CA PHE A 12 -8.16 -42.28 5.58
C PHE A 12 -9.01 -43.52 5.30
N SER A 13 -8.48 -44.67 5.70
CA SER A 13 -9.14 -45.98 5.54
C SER A 13 -10.26 -46.22 6.55
N SER A 14 -10.38 -45.41 7.60
CA SER A 14 -11.40 -45.50 8.65
C SER A 14 -11.75 -44.14 9.25
N ASP A 15 -12.93 -44.04 9.86
CA ASP A 15 -13.37 -42.83 10.58
C ASP A 15 -12.52 -42.59 11.83
N ASP A 16 -12.20 -43.63 12.61
CA ASP A 16 -11.28 -43.52 13.75
C ASP A 16 -9.90 -42.96 13.35
N GLY A 17 -9.39 -43.36 12.18
CA GLY A 17 -8.15 -42.82 11.63
C GLY A 17 -8.25 -41.33 11.27
N LEU A 18 -9.40 -40.90 10.75
CA LEU A 18 -9.68 -39.48 10.50
C LEU A 18 -9.79 -38.69 11.81
N GLN A 19 -10.53 -39.19 12.80
CA GLN A 19 -10.71 -38.54 14.09
C GLN A 19 -9.38 -38.37 14.83
N GLN A 20 -8.53 -39.41 14.82
CA GLN A 20 -7.20 -39.32 15.40
C GLN A 20 -6.33 -38.29 14.67
N HIS A 21 -6.39 -38.27 13.34
CA HIS A 21 -5.68 -37.30 12.53
C HIS A 21 -6.10 -35.86 12.82
N VAL A 22 -7.41 -35.59 12.92
CA VAL A 22 -7.93 -34.25 13.21
C VAL A 22 -7.48 -33.76 14.59
N ARG A 23 -7.41 -34.65 15.59
CA ARG A 23 -6.96 -34.31 16.95
C ARG A 23 -5.47 -34.01 17.06
N ASP A 24 -4.62 -34.83 16.43
CA ASP A 24 -3.18 -34.81 16.71
C ASP A 24 -2.34 -34.09 15.65
N SER A 25 -2.92 -33.82 14.49
CA SER A 25 -2.18 -33.23 13.38
C SER A 25 -1.88 -31.77 13.64
N ARG A 26 -0.58 -31.45 13.73
CA ARG A 26 -0.08 -30.07 13.72
C ARG A 26 -0.49 -29.28 12.48
N ALA A 27 -0.93 -29.94 11.40
CA ALA A 27 -1.48 -29.26 10.23
C ALA A 27 -2.79 -28.50 10.52
N HIS A 28 -3.41 -28.74 11.68
CA HIS A 28 -4.62 -28.05 12.16
C HIS A 28 -4.31 -27.08 13.31
N ASP A 29 -3.05 -26.96 13.72
CA ASP A 29 -2.63 -26.07 14.80
C ASP A 29 -2.80 -24.61 14.37
N PRO A 30 -3.65 -23.81 15.06
CA PRO A 30 -3.86 -22.41 14.73
C PRO A 30 -2.60 -21.55 14.86
N SER A 31 -1.57 -22.00 15.59
CA SER A 31 -0.29 -21.28 15.71
C SER A 31 0.60 -21.45 14.47
N LEU A 32 0.35 -22.49 13.67
CA LEU A 32 1.09 -22.78 12.44
C LEU A 32 0.41 -22.22 11.19
N ASN A 33 -0.65 -21.43 11.38
CA ASN A 33 -1.28 -20.70 10.29
C ASN A 33 -0.69 -19.29 10.17
N CYS A 34 -0.68 -18.79 8.95
CA CYS A 34 -0.51 -17.38 8.72
C CYS A 34 -1.86 -16.68 8.88
N GLN A 35 -1.96 -15.74 9.81
CA GLN A 35 -3.22 -15.02 10.05
C GLN A 35 -3.66 -14.13 8.88
N THR A 36 -2.71 -13.68 8.06
CA THR A 36 -2.95 -12.76 6.93
C THR A 36 -3.39 -13.50 5.66
N CYS A 37 -2.70 -14.59 5.28
CA CYS A 37 -3.01 -15.32 4.04
C CYS A 37 -3.65 -16.70 4.27
N LYS A 38 -3.90 -17.06 5.53
CA LYS A 38 -4.54 -18.31 5.98
C LYS A 38 -3.89 -19.59 5.46
N ARG A 39 -2.63 -19.52 5.01
CA ARG A 39 -1.82 -20.71 4.71
C ARG A 39 -1.37 -21.39 6.01
N THR A 40 -1.39 -22.72 6.00
CA THR A 40 -0.89 -23.53 7.12
C THR A 40 0.48 -24.11 6.80
N PHE A 41 1.34 -24.18 7.81
CA PHE A 41 2.73 -24.61 7.68
C PHE A 41 3.00 -25.82 8.56
N SER A 42 4.07 -26.56 8.23
CA SER A 42 4.46 -27.77 8.94
C SER A 42 5.27 -27.50 10.22
N SER A 43 5.75 -26.28 10.42
CA SER A 43 6.56 -25.89 11.59
C SER A 43 6.63 -24.37 11.79
N ASN A 44 6.95 -23.93 13.01
CA ASN A 44 7.19 -22.52 13.32
C ASN A 44 8.30 -21.91 12.45
N GLY A 45 9.39 -22.65 12.19
CA GLY A 45 10.45 -22.19 11.30
C GLY A 45 9.97 -21.99 9.86
N ALA A 46 9.03 -22.82 9.38
CA ALA A 46 8.41 -22.65 8.07
C ALA A 46 7.45 -21.44 8.05
N VAL A 47 6.72 -21.18 9.14
CA VAL A 47 5.93 -19.94 9.31
C VAL A 47 6.85 -18.72 9.26
N GLU A 48 7.92 -18.69 10.05
CA GLU A 48 8.88 -17.58 10.06
C GLU A 48 9.53 -17.35 8.70
N GLN A 49 9.97 -18.42 8.03
CA GLN A 49 10.55 -18.33 6.70
C GLN A 49 9.52 -17.84 5.68
N HIS A 50 8.27 -18.26 5.79
CA HIS A 50 7.17 -17.78 4.97
C HIS A 50 6.91 -16.28 5.21
N LEU A 51 6.91 -15.81 6.46
CA LEU A 51 6.78 -14.38 6.78
C LEU A 51 7.94 -13.57 6.19
N LYS A 52 9.16 -14.14 6.16
CA LYS A 52 10.35 -13.47 5.59
C LYS A 52 10.40 -13.49 4.05
N THR A 53 9.90 -14.55 3.40
CA THR A 53 10.17 -14.80 1.96
C THR A 53 8.93 -14.86 1.06
N SER A 54 7.72 -14.95 1.60
CA SER A 54 6.51 -14.91 0.80
C SER A 54 6.29 -13.54 0.20
N ARG A 55 6.02 -13.43 -1.11
CA ARG A 55 5.65 -12.16 -1.75
C ARG A 55 4.46 -11.45 -1.09
N ALA A 56 3.59 -12.19 -0.41
CA ALA A 56 2.46 -11.65 0.35
C ALA A 56 2.87 -11.07 1.74
N HIS A 57 4.03 -11.46 2.28
CA HIS A 57 4.59 -10.99 3.57
C HIS A 57 5.87 -10.16 3.43
N GLN A 58 6.53 -10.25 2.29
CA GLN A 58 7.46 -9.27 1.77
C GLN A 58 6.80 -7.89 1.59
N LEU A 59 5.53 -7.70 1.95
CA LEU A 59 4.98 -6.37 2.21
C LEU A 59 5.52 -5.74 3.52
N GLN A 60 6.36 -6.45 4.27
CA GLN A 60 7.34 -5.88 5.22
C GLN A 60 8.73 -5.62 4.58
N SER A 61 8.89 -5.76 3.26
CA SER A 61 10.06 -5.22 2.58
C SER A 61 9.80 -3.74 2.35
N GLN A 62 10.67 -2.94 2.97
CA GLN A 62 10.65 -1.48 3.04
C GLN A 62 10.05 -0.87 1.76
N THR A 63 8.92 -0.19 1.89
CA THR A 63 8.36 0.60 0.79
C THR A 63 9.39 1.64 0.33
N PRO A 64 9.28 2.20 -0.87
CA PRO A 64 10.19 3.26 -1.30
C PRO A 64 10.33 4.43 -0.28
N LEU A 65 9.28 4.79 0.47
CA LEU A 65 9.42 5.75 1.58
C LEU A 65 10.15 5.16 2.79
N ASP A 66 9.91 3.90 3.15
CA ASP A 66 10.64 3.26 4.25
C ASP A 66 12.15 3.24 3.96
N ILE A 67 12.54 2.92 2.72
CA ILE A 67 13.94 2.98 2.25
C ILE A 67 14.47 4.41 2.33
N PHE A 68 13.70 5.39 1.85
CA PHE A 68 14.11 6.79 1.89
C PHE A 68 14.35 7.27 3.33
N PHE A 69 13.40 7.06 4.24
CA PHE A 69 13.50 7.57 5.61
C PHE A 69 14.54 6.82 6.45
N SER A 70 14.70 5.51 6.24
CA SER A 70 15.71 4.72 6.96
C SER A 70 17.15 5.02 6.55
N ALA A 71 17.37 5.71 5.42
CA ALA A 71 18.70 6.14 4.99
C ALA A 71 19.30 7.26 5.86
N PHE A 72 18.51 7.91 6.72
CA PHE A 72 18.97 9.01 7.58
C PHE A 72 19.34 8.50 8.97
N HIS A 73 20.65 8.45 9.27
CA HIS A 73 21.14 7.97 10.56
C HIS A 73 20.66 8.86 11.73
N GLY A 74 20.20 8.23 12.81
CA GLY A 74 19.66 8.95 13.98
C GLY A 74 18.25 9.51 13.83
N PHE A 75 17.62 9.36 12.65
CA PHE A 75 16.23 9.77 12.46
C PHE A 75 15.26 8.65 12.86
N GLU A 76 14.45 8.88 13.88
CA GLU A 76 13.39 7.96 14.29
C GLU A 76 12.21 8.00 13.30
N TYR A 77 12.18 7.03 12.40
CA TYR A 77 11.13 6.88 11.39
C TYR A 77 9.94 6.03 11.89
N ASN A 78 8.72 6.53 11.69
CA ASN A 78 7.48 5.80 11.96
C ASN A 78 6.70 5.56 10.65
N PRO A 79 6.60 4.31 10.14
CA PRO A 79 5.91 4.01 8.88
C PRO A 79 4.38 4.21 8.93
N PHE A 80 3.80 4.26 10.13
CA PHE A 80 2.36 4.49 10.33
C PHE A 80 1.99 5.99 10.34
N GLU A 81 2.99 6.87 10.42
CA GLU A 81 2.79 8.32 10.31
C GLU A 81 2.59 8.74 8.84
N SER A 82 1.88 9.86 8.64
CA SER A 82 1.82 10.53 7.35
C SER A 82 3.22 10.82 6.81
N PRO A 83 3.54 10.45 5.54
CA PRO A 83 4.83 10.75 4.93
C PRO A 83 5.19 12.25 4.97
N ALA A 84 4.19 13.13 4.86
CA ALA A 84 4.40 14.58 4.91
C ALA A 84 4.86 15.02 6.31
N LYS A 85 4.29 14.44 7.37
CA LYS A 85 4.72 14.70 8.76
C LYS A 85 6.12 14.16 9.02
N SER A 86 6.41 12.95 8.57
CA SER A 86 7.75 12.36 8.71
C SER A 86 8.81 13.19 7.97
N TYR A 87 8.51 13.70 6.78
CA TYR A 87 9.42 14.59 6.05
C TYR A 87 9.64 15.92 6.79
N ALA A 88 8.59 16.53 7.34
CA ALA A 88 8.72 17.76 8.13
C ALA A 88 9.59 17.55 9.38
N ARG A 89 9.48 16.40 10.06
CA ARG A 89 10.37 16.01 11.16
C ARG A 89 11.81 15.84 10.69
N LEU A 90 12.01 15.18 9.55
CA LEU A 90 13.33 14.97 8.97
C LEU A 90 14.03 16.29 8.65
N GLN A 91 13.32 17.27 8.07
CA GLN A 91 13.87 18.60 7.81
C GLN A 91 14.37 19.29 9.08
N LYS A 92 13.61 19.17 10.18
CA LYS A 92 14.01 19.69 11.50
C LYS A 92 15.22 18.95 12.08
N HIS A 93 15.22 17.64 12.00
CA HIS A 93 16.31 16.79 12.50
C HIS A 93 17.64 17.07 11.79
N GLN A 94 17.60 17.33 10.47
CA GLN A 94 18.78 17.65 9.67
C GLN A 94 19.17 19.14 9.69
N GLY A 95 18.36 20.00 10.32
CA GLY A 95 18.65 21.44 10.39
C GLY A 95 18.67 22.17 9.04
N TRP A 96 17.91 21.68 8.05
CA TRP A 96 17.97 22.20 6.68
C TRP A 96 17.30 23.57 6.51
N ASN A 97 18.01 24.47 5.85
CA ASN A 97 17.53 25.78 5.40
C ASN A 97 16.94 25.71 3.98
N ARG A 98 16.14 26.73 3.60
CA ARG A 98 15.47 26.79 2.28
C ARG A 98 16.41 26.71 1.08
N ASN A 99 17.67 27.11 1.22
CA ASN A 99 18.62 27.19 0.11
C ASN A 99 19.62 26.03 0.05
N ASP A 100 19.59 25.11 1.00
CA ASP A 100 20.57 24.03 1.10
C ASP A 100 20.42 23.04 -0.07
N ALA A 101 21.53 22.73 -0.73
CA ALA A 101 21.56 21.76 -1.81
C ALA A 101 21.17 20.35 -1.32
N ALA A 102 21.59 19.98 -0.10
CA ALA A 102 21.21 18.72 0.54
C ALA A 102 19.69 18.62 0.76
N SER A 103 19.05 19.70 1.23
CA SER A 103 17.60 19.81 1.40
C SER A 103 16.86 19.62 0.07
N LYS A 104 17.33 20.30 -0.98
CA LYS A 104 16.77 20.15 -2.35
C LYS A 104 16.95 18.73 -2.87
N GLY A 105 18.10 18.11 -2.64
CA GLY A 105 18.39 16.72 -3.01
C GLY A 105 17.46 15.74 -2.33
N ALA A 106 17.35 15.81 -1.00
CA ALA A 106 16.46 14.97 -0.21
C ALA A 106 14.99 15.17 -0.58
N TRP A 107 14.56 16.40 -0.87
CA TRP A 107 13.21 16.66 -1.36
C TRP A 107 12.94 15.94 -2.69
N ASN A 108 13.88 15.97 -3.64
CA ASN A 108 13.73 15.24 -4.89
C ASN A 108 13.65 13.73 -4.68
N GLN A 109 14.48 13.17 -3.78
CA GLN A 109 14.46 11.75 -3.45
C GLN A 109 13.14 11.34 -2.79
N TYR A 110 12.64 12.14 -1.84
CA TYR A 110 11.33 11.95 -1.21
C TYR A 110 10.19 11.96 -2.25
N GLN A 111 10.21 12.91 -3.19
CA GLN A 111 9.20 12.98 -4.24
C GLN A 111 9.26 11.80 -5.21
N ASN A 112 10.45 11.26 -5.49
CA ASN A 112 10.60 10.03 -6.27
C ASN A 112 10.05 8.82 -5.49
N ALA A 113 10.37 8.70 -4.20
CA ALA A 113 9.82 7.64 -3.36
C ALA A 113 8.28 7.67 -3.30
N LEU A 114 7.66 8.84 -3.18
CA LEU A 114 6.20 8.99 -3.28
C LEU A 114 5.65 8.50 -4.62
N LYS A 115 6.31 8.84 -5.73
CA LYS A 115 5.92 8.41 -7.08
C LYS A 115 5.99 6.89 -7.23
N ASP A 116 7.06 6.29 -6.73
CA ASP A 116 7.31 4.85 -6.80
C ASP A 116 6.33 4.08 -5.93
N GLU A 117 5.98 4.60 -4.74
CA GLU A 117 4.93 4.02 -3.91
C GLU A 117 3.55 4.08 -4.54
N LEU A 118 3.18 5.22 -5.13
CA LEU A 118 1.91 5.30 -5.83
C LEU A 118 1.85 4.29 -6.99
N GLN A 119 2.98 4.06 -7.66
CA GLN A 119 3.08 3.03 -8.70
C GLN A 119 2.97 1.62 -8.11
N MET A 120 3.60 1.36 -6.97
CA MET A 120 3.49 0.09 -6.26
C MET A 120 2.04 -0.22 -5.89
N TRP A 121 1.30 0.77 -5.39
CA TRP A 121 -0.08 0.57 -4.91
C TRP A 121 -1.15 0.57 -5.99
N TYR A 122 -0.97 1.33 -7.07
CA TYR A 122 -2.01 1.58 -8.08
C TYR A 122 -1.53 1.45 -9.54
N GLY A 123 -0.24 1.24 -9.80
CA GLY A 123 0.37 1.37 -11.13
C GLY A 123 0.03 0.29 -12.17
N SER A 124 -0.69 -0.79 -11.80
CA SER A 124 -1.03 -1.87 -12.75
C SER A 124 -2.21 -1.51 -13.66
N THR A 125 -1.94 -0.81 -14.75
CA THR A 125 -3.01 -0.14 -15.54
C THR A 125 -3.72 -1.03 -16.54
N LYS A 126 -3.17 -2.20 -16.82
CA LYS A 126 -3.83 -3.24 -17.61
C LYS A 126 -4.89 -3.98 -16.79
N SER A 127 -4.80 -3.94 -15.45
CA SER A 127 -5.69 -4.67 -14.55
C SER A 127 -6.92 -3.85 -14.17
N LEU A 128 -8.12 -4.40 -14.42
CA LEU A 128 -9.36 -3.82 -13.91
C LEU A 128 -9.36 -3.79 -12.37
N THR A 129 -8.73 -4.78 -11.72
CA THR A 129 -8.59 -4.86 -10.27
C THR A 129 -7.83 -3.67 -9.68
N ALA A 130 -6.77 -3.21 -10.34
CA ALA A 130 -6.03 -2.02 -9.88
C ALA A 130 -6.83 -0.73 -10.05
N TRP A 131 -7.61 -0.62 -11.14
CA TRP A 131 -8.56 0.47 -11.34
C TRP A 131 -9.65 0.48 -10.28
N HIS A 132 -10.21 -0.69 -9.95
CA HIS A 132 -11.18 -0.83 -8.86
C HIS A 132 -10.58 -0.48 -7.50
N ALA A 133 -9.33 -0.86 -7.22
CA ALA A 133 -8.66 -0.47 -6.00
C ALA A 133 -8.52 1.05 -5.88
N LEU A 134 -8.14 1.74 -6.96
CA LEU A 134 -8.10 3.20 -7.01
C LEU A 134 -9.50 3.82 -6.85
N CYS A 135 -10.52 3.27 -7.54
CA CYS A 135 -11.90 3.73 -7.44
C CYS A 135 -12.45 3.61 -6.01
N ARG A 136 -12.19 2.49 -5.32
CA ARG A 136 -12.54 2.30 -3.90
C ARG A 136 -11.83 3.32 -3.02
N ALA A 137 -10.51 3.49 -3.23
CA ALA A 137 -9.72 4.45 -2.45
C ALA A 137 -10.30 5.87 -2.52
N ILE A 138 -10.85 6.30 -3.66
CA ILE A 138 -11.47 7.63 -3.81
C ILE A 138 -12.99 7.65 -3.61
N GLY A 139 -13.58 6.55 -3.11
CA GLY A 139 -15.00 6.49 -2.75
C GLY A 139 -15.98 6.37 -3.92
N ILE A 140 -15.55 5.88 -5.09
CA ILE A 140 -16.48 5.61 -6.21
C ILE A 140 -17.26 4.33 -5.92
N ASN A 141 -18.58 4.48 -5.79
CA ASN A 141 -19.55 3.40 -5.64
C ASN A 141 -20.82 3.74 -6.44
N PRO A 142 -21.37 2.83 -7.29
CA PRO A 142 -20.87 1.50 -7.65
C PRO A 142 -19.58 1.54 -8.47
N LEU A 143 -18.81 0.44 -8.39
CA LEU A 143 -17.55 0.33 -9.14
C LEU A 143 -17.84 0.21 -10.64
N PRO A 144 -17.19 1.04 -11.49
CA PRO A 144 -17.45 0.98 -12.92
C PRO A 144 -17.01 -0.37 -13.52
N PRO A 145 -17.79 -0.98 -14.42
CA PRO A 145 -17.51 -2.31 -14.98
C PRO A 145 -16.28 -2.36 -15.91
N THR A 146 -15.81 -1.21 -16.42
CA THR A 146 -14.72 -1.16 -17.39
C THR A 146 -13.62 -0.18 -16.99
N ARG A 147 -12.40 -0.46 -17.45
CA ARG A 147 -11.22 0.41 -17.25
C ARG A 147 -11.45 1.82 -17.79
N THR A 148 -12.13 1.94 -18.93
CA THR A 148 -12.46 3.23 -19.56
C THR A 148 -13.40 4.06 -18.70
N GLN A 149 -14.40 3.42 -18.06
CA GLN A 149 -15.32 4.11 -17.16
C GLN A 149 -14.64 4.47 -15.83
N CYS A 150 -13.80 3.57 -15.27
CA CYS A 150 -12.97 3.87 -14.10
C CYS A 150 -12.11 5.11 -14.35
N LYS A 151 -11.42 5.14 -15.49
CA LYS A 151 -10.62 6.29 -15.92
C LYS A 151 -11.43 7.58 -15.97
N LYS A 152 -12.61 7.57 -16.62
CA LYS A 152 -13.47 8.76 -16.71
C LYS A 152 -13.95 9.24 -15.34
N ALA A 153 -14.27 8.32 -14.42
CA ALA A 153 -14.71 8.65 -13.08
C ALA A 153 -13.57 9.26 -12.24
N VAL A 154 -12.40 8.63 -12.25
CA VAL A 154 -11.18 9.12 -11.57
C VAL A 154 -10.79 10.51 -12.09
N GLN A 155 -10.89 10.75 -13.41
CA GLN A 155 -10.63 12.05 -14.05
C GLN A 155 -11.58 13.18 -13.64
N LYS A 156 -12.69 12.89 -12.94
CA LYS A 156 -13.59 13.92 -12.39
C LYS A 156 -13.24 14.27 -10.95
N MET A 157 -12.63 13.35 -10.21
CA MET A 157 -12.27 13.55 -8.80
C MET A 157 -11.00 14.39 -8.60
N HIS A 158 -11.03 15.32 -7.65
CA HIS A 158 -9.83 15.99 -7.15
C HIS A 158 -9.43 15.33 -5.83
N VAL A 159 -8.18 14.88 -5.74
CA VAL A 159 -7.69 14.06 -4.62
C VAL A 159 -6.21 14.37 -4.41
N ASN A 160 -5.77 14.39 -3.15
CA ASN A 160 -4.37 14.56 -2.82
C ASN A 160 -3.63 13.22 -2.96
N ILE A 161 -2.46 13.25 -3.62
CA ILE A 161 -1.68 12.04 -3.93
C ILE A 161 -1.10 11.39 -2.66
N ILE A 162 -0.72 12.19 -1.65
CA ILE A 162 -0.19 11.66 -0.39
C ILE A 162 -1.29 10.92 0.38
N ASP A 163 -2.54 11.42 0.36
CA ASP A 163 -3.66 10.72 0.99
C ASP A 163 -3.95 9.36 0.35
N LEU A 164 -3.79 9.25 -0.98
CA LEU A 164 -3.90 7.97 -1.69
C LEU A 164 -2.80 6.98 -1.29
N ILE A 165 -1.58 7.47 -1.08
CA ILE A 165 -0.46 6.65 -0.61
C ILE A 165 -0.73 6.21 0.83
N GLU A 166 -1.12 7.13 1.71
CA GLU A 166 -1.50 6.81 3.09
C GLU A 166 -2.60 5.76 3.16
N TRP A 167 -3.62 5.87 2.31
CA TRP A 167 -4.68 4.86 2.21
C TRP A 167 -4.15 3.52 1.69
N GLY A 168 -3.27 3.55 0.68
CA GLY A 168 -2.60 2.35 0.15
C GLY A 168 -1.84 1.58 1.23
N ARG A 169 -1.14 2.30 2.12
CA ARG A 169 -0.41 1.74 3.26
C ARG A 169 -1.31 1.19 4.37
N LYS A 170 -2.56 1.64 4.48
CA LYS A 170 -3.53 1.28 5.54
C LYS A 170 -4.53 0.18 5.15
N ARG A 171 -4.36 -0.48 4.00
CA ARG A 171 -5.38 -1.35 3.35
C ARG A 171 -5.99 -2.48 4.19
N GLU A 172 -5.42 -2.84 5.34
CA GLU A 172 -5.99 -3.86 6.23
C GLU A 172 -7.01 -3.33 7.25
N THR A 173 -7.19 -2.01 7.42
CA THR A 173 -7.94 -1.47 8.58
C THR A 173 -9.04 -0.43 8.28
N THR A 174 -9.31 -0.04 7.03
CA THR A 174 -10.19 1.11 6.75
C THR A 174 -11.35 0.80 5.79
N GLU A 175 -12.58 0.90 6.29
CA GLU A 175 -13.82 1.07 5.49
C GLU A 175 -13.92 2.47 4.86
N SER A 176 -13.08 3.42 5.29
CA SER A 176 -13.12 4.81 4.86
C SER A 176 -12.39 5.04 3.53
N SER A 177 -12.94 5.94 2.71
CA SER A 177 -12.31 6.45 1.49
C SER A 177 -11.43 7.67 1.78
N VAL A 178 -10.53 7.97 0.84
CA VAL A 178 -9.73 9.20 0.82
C VAL A 178 -10.63 10.41 0.61
N GLN A 179 -10.29 11.51 1.28
CA GLN A 179 -10.94 12.80 1.07
C GLN A 179 -10.81 13.24 -0.39
N THR A 180 -11.96 13.51 -1.01
CA THR A 180 -12.04 14.06 -2.37
C THR A 180 -12.61 15.47 -2.33
N PHE A 181 -12.27 16.27 -3.33
CA PHE A 181 -12.62 17.68 -3.41
C PHE A 181 -13.44 17.95 -4.67
N GLY A 182 -14.40 18.88 -4.55
CA GLY A 182 -15.24 19.29 -5.68
C GLY A 182 -14.44 20.11 -6.68
N THR A 183 -13.50 20.93 -6.19
CA THR A 183 -12.73 21.87 -7.01
C THR A 183 -11.22 21.76 -6.84
N LEU A 184 -10.48 22.22 -7.86
CA LEU A 184 -9.02 22.36 -7.78
C LEU A 184 -8.60 23.36 -6.67
N LYS A 185 -9.41 24.40 -6.43
CA LYS A 185 -9.15 25.43 -5.42
C LYS A 185 -9.17 24.82 -4.02
N GLU A 186 -10.18 24.01 -3.71
CA GLU A 186 -10.27 23.27 -2.44
C GLU A 186 -9.09 22.33 -2.25
N LEU A 187 -8.76 21.51 -3.27
CA LEU A 187 -7.61 20.61 -3.20
C LEU A 187 -6.30 21.38 -2.98
N ARG A 188 -6.14 22.55 -3.62
CA ARG A 188 -4.96 23.39 -3.44
C ARG A 188 -4.88 23.95 -2.02
N SER A 189 -5.98 24.50 -1.48
CA SER A 189 -6.02 24.99 -0.09
C SER A 189 -5.61 23.88 0.87
N TYR A 190 -6.29 22.73 0.80
CA TYR A 190 -5.98 21.57 1.63
C TYR A 190 -4.51 21.14 1.53
N THR A 191 -3.95 21.12 0.31
CA THR A 191 -2.55 20.72 0.10
C THR A 191 -1.57 21.70 0.75
N MET A 192 -1.88 23.00 0.70
CA MET A 192 -1.07 24.04 1.36
C MET A 192 -1.20 23.98 2.88
N ASP A 193 -2.43 23.84 3.38
CA ASP A 193 -2.74 23.85 4.82
C ASP A 193 -2.14 22.62 5.54
N THR A 194 -2.13 21.47 4.86
CA THR A 194 -1.60 20.21 5.43
C THR A 194 -0.12 19.96 5.14
N GLY A 195 0.48 20.71 4.21
CA GLY A 195 1.84 20.47 3.73
C GLY A 195 2.00 19.15 2.94
N LYS A 196 0.90 18.52 2.52
CA LYS A 196 0.89 17.24 1.77
C LYS A 196 1.25 17.43 0.29
N ILE A 197 2.45 17.94 0.04
CA ILE A 197 2.88 18.42 -1.27
C ILE A 197 3.46 17.27 -2.11
N PHE A 198 2.87 17.07 -3.30
CA PHE A 198 3.40 16.20 -4.35
C PHE A 198 3.76 17.03 -5.59
N ARG A 199 5.04 17.07 -5.95
CA ARG A 199 5.57 17.82 -7.09
C ARG A 199 5.51 16.96 -8.34
N ASN A 200 4.70 17.43 -9.30
CA ASN A 200 4.69 16.85 -10.63
C ASN A 200 5.78 17.48 -11.50
N LYS A 201 6.91 16.78 -11.71
CA LYS A 201 7.82 17.13 -12.80
C LYS A 201 7.16 16.64 -14.10
N HIS A 202 6.77 17.58 -14.96
CA HIS A 202 6.16 17.32 -16.26
C HIS A 202 7.03 16.36 -17.09
N ASP A 203 6.72 15.06 -17.02
CA ASP A 203 7.24 14.11 -17.99
C ASP A 203 6.07 13.34 -18.62
N ARG A 204 5.56 13.90 -19.72
CA ARG A 204 4.49 13.29 -20.53
C ARG A 204 4.91 11.94 -21.10
N LYS A 205 6.21 11.57 -21.07
CA LYS A 205 6.71 10.38 -21.74
C LYS A 205 6.94 9.18 -20.83
N GLU A 206 7.32 9.33 -19.55
CA GLU A 206 7.71 8.14 -18.74
C GLU A 206 7.14 8.01 -17.31
N GLY A 207 6.34 8.94 -16.80
CA GLY A 207 5.81 8.82 -15.43
C GLY A 207 4.48 8.06 -15.34
N ASN A 208 4.41 7.03 -14.47
CA ASN A 208 3.25 6.43 -13.80
C ASN A 208 1.86 6.81 -14.40
N ILE A 209 1.17 5.85 -15.01
CA ILE A 209 -0.10 6.08 -15.73
C ILE A 209 -1.22 6.55 -14.79
N VAL A 210 -1.22 6.13 -13.51
CA VAL A 210 -2.19 6.64 -12.51
C VAL A 210 -1.95 8.13 -12.27
N LEU A 211 -0.70 8.56 -12.17
CA LEU A 211 -0.35 9.98 -12.11
C LEU A 211 -0.89 10.72 -13.34
N ARG A 212 -0.77 10.19 -14.56
CA ARG A 212 -1.33 10.86 -15.77
C ARG A 212 -2.85 11.10 -15.69
N HIS A 213 -3.57 10.35 -14.87
CA HIS A 213 -5.02 10.46 -14.74
C HIS A 213 -5.46 11.27 -13.52
N LEU A 214 -4.63 11.33 -12.48
CA LEU A 214 -4.89 12.10 -11.25
C LEU A 214 -4.26 13.48 -11.25
N LEU A 215 -3.16 13.66 -11.97
CA LEU A 215 -2.43 14.92 -12.02
C LEU A 215 -3.24 15.97 -12.78
N ARG A 216 -3.71 16.95 -12.02
CA ARG A 216 -4.10 18.28 -12.51
C ARG A 216 -3.02 19.25 -12.03
N ARG A 217 -2.73 20.30 -12.79
CA ARG A 217 -1.73 21.30 -12.37
C ARG A 217 -2.19 21.94 -11.06
N ILE A 218 -1.56 21.55 -9.94
CA ILE A 218 -1.84 22.11 -8.61
C ILE A 218 -0.73 23.11 -8.20
N PHE A 219 0.40 23.11 -8.93
CA PHE A 219 1.56 23.97 -8.74
C PHE A 219 2.15 24.41 -10.08
#